data_AF-A0A4P7F6G7-F1
#
_entry.id   AF-A0A4P7F6G7-F1
#
_cell.length_a   1.000
_cell.length_b   1.000
_cell.length_c   1.000
_cell.angle_alpha   90.00
_cell.angle_beta   90.00
_cell.angle_gamma   90.00
#
_symmetry.space_group_name_H-M   'P 1'
#
loop_
_entity.id
_entity.type
_entity.pdbx_description
1 polymer ?
#
loop_
_entity_poly.entity_id
_entity_poly.type
_entity_poly.pdbx_seq_one_letter_code
_entity_poly.pdbx_strand_id
1 'polypeptide(L)'
;MAECERVPSLSARFHKAKPMNERLRTARRILAVQFQLDRLAAWNLVDLEAQAAAVGDRHRDLIRFMDGESAFTGLFAAAMMCRLQALAEAKSAIASKIETQRVQFREERGRLRCAERIVAACEHAARKTAEANRLTEAIEAALRHGSSASRKLGEPN
;
A
#
# COMPACT_ATOMS: atom_id res chain seq x y z
N MET A 1 -23.92 -44.80 27.05
CA MET A 1 -22.80 -44.13 27.75
C MET A 1 -22.13 -43.24 26.72
N ALA A 2 -22.37 -41.93 26.79
CA ALA A 2 -21.86 -40.95 25.83
C ALA A 2 -20.70 -40.20 26.49
N GLU A 3 -19.50 -40.36 25.94
CA GLU A 3 -18.30 -39.66 26.37
C GLU A 3 -18.42 -38.18 25.99
N CYS A 4 -18.44 -37.34 27.02
CA CYS A 4 -18.42 -35.90 26.93
C CYS A 4 -16.98 -35.47 26.63
N GLU A 5 -16.63 -35.34 25.35
CA GLU A 5 -15.35 -34.76 24.94
C GLU A 5 -15.30 -33.29 25.35
N ARG A 6 -14.43 -33.03 26.34
CA ARG A 6 -14.05 -31.71 26.84
C ARG A 6 -13.47 -30.88 25.68
N VAL A 7 -14.23 -29.90 25.21
CA VAL A 7 -13.73 -28.80 24.39
C VAL A 7 -12.70 -28.01 25.21
N PRO A 8 -11.42 -27.92 24.79
CA PRO A 8 -10.45 -27.09 25.49
C PRO A 8 -10.81 -25.61 25.29
N SER A 9 -10.96 -24.92 26.42
CA SER A 9 -11.27 -23.50 26.53
C SER A 9 -10.39 -22.62 25.65
N LEU A 10 -11.02 -21.73 24.87
CA LEU A 10 -10.43 -20.70 23.98
C LEU A 10 -9.63 -19.59 24.70
N SER A 11 -9.15 -19.80 25.93
CA SER A 11 -8.59 -18.75 26.79
C SER A 11 -7.07 -18.56 26.68
N ALA A 12 -6.36 -19.30 25.82
CA ALA A 12 -4.90 -19.32 25.80
C ALA A 12 -4.24 -18.77 24.51
N ARG A 13 -4.85 -17.80 23.83
CA ARG A 13 -4.14 -16.97 22.83
C ARG A 13 -3.94 -15.55 23.34
N PHE A 14 -3.29 -15.42 24.50
CA PHE A 14 -2.62 -14.17 24.83
C PHE A 14 -1.55 -13.93 23.76
N HIS A 15 -1.89 -13.14 22.74
CA HIS A 15 -0.90 -12.52 21.88
C HIS A 15 -0.04 -11.64 22.79
N LYS A 16 1.11 -12.17 23.22
CA LYS A 16 2.17 -11.37 23.84
C LYS A 16 2.31 -10.14 22.96
N ALA A 17 1.94 -8.96 23.48
CA ALA A 17 2.01 -7.73 22.73
C ALA A 17 3.45 -7.58 22.22
N LYS A 18 3.63 -7.61 20.90
CA LYS A 18 4.97 -7.52 20.31
C LYS A 18 5.68 -6.28 20.85
N PRO A 19 6.98 -6.37 21.19
CA PRO A 19 7.74 -5.22 21.65
C PRO A 19 7.66 -4.09 20.61
N MET A 20 7.65 -2.84 21.07
CA MET A 20 7.38 -1.67 20.22
C MET A 20 8.29 -1.60 18.98
N ASN A 21 9.55 -2.02 19.12
CA ASN A 21 10.52 -2.08 18.02
C ASN A 21 10.10 -3.08 16.91
N GLU A 22 9.58 -4.25 17.28
CA GLU A 22 9.05 -5.22 16.31
C GLU A 22 7.79 -4.73 15.62
N ARG A 23 6.92 -4.03 16.35
CA ARG A 23 5.71 -3.40 15.79
C ARG A 23 6.09 -2.34 14.76
N LEU A 24 7.05 -1.47 15.08
CA LEU A 24 7.56 -0.46 14.15
C LEU A 24 8.20 -1.09 12.92
N ARG A 25 9.04 -2.12 13.08
CA ARG A 25 9.65 -2.84 11.96
C ARG A 25 8.59 -3.45 11.04
N THR A 26 7.57 -4.08 11.64
CA THR A 26 6.45 -4.68 10.88
C THR A 26 5.67 -3.61 10.12
N ALA A 27 5.34 -2.48 10.77
CA ALA A 27 4.65 -1.36 10.15
C ALA A 27 5.43 -0.79 8.95
N ARG A 28 6.75 -0.63 9.07
CA ARG A 28 7.61 -0.17 7.97
C ARG A 28 7.65 -1.14 6.79
N ARG A 29 7.65 -2.46 7.04
CA ARG A 29 7.57 -3.46 5.97
C ARG A 29 6.23 -3.38 5.24
N ILE A 30 5.12 -3.23 5.97
CA ILE A 30 3.80 -3.03 5.37
C ILE A 30 3.78 -1.77 4.52
N LEU A 31 4.31 -0.65 5.03
CA LEU A 31 4.41 0.60 4.28
C LEU A 31 5.21 0.43 2.98
N ALA A 32 6.35 -0.27 3.02
CA ALA A 32 7.15 -0.52 1.83
C ALA A 32 6.39 -1.33 0.76
N VAL A 33 5.65 -2.36 1.17
CA VAL A 33 4.80 -3.14 0.25
C VAL A 33 3.67 -2.26 -0.32
N GLN A 34 3.00 -1.48 0.52
CA GLN A 34 1.92 -0.60 0.06
C GLN A 34 2.42 0.47 -0.91
N PHE A 35 3.62 0.99 -0.71
CA PHE A 35 4.25 1.91 -1.65
C PHE A 35 4.51 1.25 -3.02
N GLN A 36 4.95 -0.01 -3.03
CA GLN A 36 5.13 -0.76 -4.28
C GLN A 36 3.81 -1.02 -4.99
N LEU A 37 2.73 -1.34 -4.24
CA LEU A 37 1.39 -1.56 -4.80
C LEU A 37 0.78 -0.28 -5.38
N ASP A 38 0.87 0.85 -4.67
CA ASP A 38 0.43 2.16 -5.17
C ASP A 38 1.17 2.53 -6.46
N ARG A 39 2.50 2.33 -6.47
CA ARG A 39 3.31 2.55 -7.67
C ARG A 39 2.88 1.64 -8.83
N LEU A 40 2.71 0.34 -8.60
CA LEU A 40 2.28 -0.59 -9.64
C LEU A 40 0.91 -0.19 -10.20
N ALA A 41 -0.03 0.19 -9.33
CA ALA A 41 -1.36 0.63 -9.73
C ALA A 41 -1.32 1.92 -10.57
N ALA A 42 -0.41 2.84 -10.26
CA ALA A 42 -0.17 4.04 -11.07
C ALA A 42 0.38 3.70 -12.45
N TRP A 43 1.39 2.83 -12.53
CA TRP A 43 1.99 2.40 -13.80
C TRP A 43 0.97 1.73 -14.71
N ASN A 44 0.16 0.81 -14.17
CA ASN A 44 -0.89 0.15 -14.94
C ASN A 44 -1.92 1.14 -15.51
N LEU A 45 -2.22 2.23 -14.79
CA LEU A 45 -3.12 3.27 -15.29
C LEU A 45 -2.50 4.01 -16.48
N VAL A 46 -1.23 4.39 -16.37
CA VAL A 46 -0.50 5.04 -17.48
C VAL A 46 -0.46 4.13 -18.71
N ASP A 47 -0.18 2.83 -18.52
CA ASP A 47 -0.13 1.86 -19.62
C ASP A 47 -1.49 1.72 -20.31
N LEU A 48 -2.59 1.70 -19.56
CA LEU A 48 -3.93 1.65 -20.13
C LEU A 48 -4.30 2.95 -20.87
N GLU A 49 -3.91 4.10 -20.34
CA GLU A 49 -4.11 5.40 -20.99
C GLU A 49 -3.31 5.51 -22.29
N ALA A 50 -2.08 4.99 -22.33
CA ALA A 50 -1.27 4.89 -23.54
C ALA A 50 -1.91 3.96 -24.59
N GLN A 51 -2.44 2.81 -24.16
CA GLN A 51 -3.18 1.90 -25.05
C GLN A 51 -4.44 2.56 -25.62
N ALA A 52 -5.19 3.30 -24.78
CA ALA A 52 -6.37 4.04 -25.22
C ALA A 52 -6.02 5.10 -26.27
N ALA A 53 -4.91 5.83 -26.06
CA ALA A 53 -4.41 6.81 -27.01
C ALA A 53 -4.07 6.14 -28.35
N ALA A 54 -3.33 5.03 -28.34
CA ALA A 54 -2.94 4.30 -29.55
C ALA A 54 -4.15 3.75 -30.34
N VAL A 55 -5.17 3.23 -29.67
CA VAL A 55 -6.42 2.81 -30.33
C VAL A 55 -7.21 4.04 -30.83
N GLY A 56 -7.15 5.14 -30.10
CA GLY A 56 -7.62 6.47 -30.48
C GLY A 56 -7.05 6.94 -31.82
N ASP A 57 -5.72 6.91 -31.94
CA ASP A 57 -4.97 7.27 -33.14
C ASP A 57 -5.36 6.38 -34.32
N ARG A 58 -5.31 5.06 -34.16
CA ARG A 58 -5.68 4.11 -35.22
C ARG A 58 -7.08 4.32 -35.76
N HIS A 59 -8.03 4.66 -34.88
CA HIS A 59 -9.40 4.96 -35.28
C HIS A 59 -9.51 6.28 -36.06
N ARG A 60 -8.80 7.32 -35.64
CA ARG A 60 -8.74 8.59 -36.39
C ARG A 60 -8.07 8.41 -37.74
N ASP A 61 -7.00 7.63 -37.80
CA ASP A 61 -6.27 7.33 -39.02
C ASP A 61 -7.14 6.59 -40.02
N LEU A 62 -7.94 5.62 -39.53
CA LEU A 62 -8.85 4.86 -40.37
C LEU A 62 -9.97 5.71 -40.96
N ILE A 63 -10.56 6.61 -40.14
CA ILE A 63 -11.57 7.58 -40.61
C ILE A 63 -10.95 8.50 -41.66
N ARG A 64 -9.80 9.09 -41.36
CA ARG A 64 -9.09 9.98 -42.29
C ARG A 64 -8.75 9.30 -43.61
N PHE A 65 -8.37 8.03 -43.57
CA PHE A 65 -8.15 7.23 -44.77
C PHE A 65 -9.44 7.05 -45.58
N MET A 66 -10.56 6.72 -44.93
CA MET A 66 -11.86 6.58 -45.58
C MET A 66 -12.35 7.89 -46.22
N ASP A 67 -12.09 9.03 -45.58
CA ASP A 67 -12.45 10.35 -46.09
C ASP A 67 -11.59 10.75 -47.30
N GLY A 68 -10.31 10.38 -47.32
CA GLY A 68 -9.36 10.74 -48.38
C GLY A 68 -9.40 9.85 -49.62
N GLU A 69 -9.78 8.58 -49.48
CA GLU A 69 -9.77 7.57 -50.55
C GLU A 69 -11.18 7.12 -50.95
N SER A 70 -12.04 8.08 -51.29
CA SER A 70 -13.44 7.84 -51.69
C SER A 70 -13.57 6.84 -52.85
N ALA A 71 -12.57 6.74 -53.73
CA ALA A 71 -12.53 5.78 -54.84
C ALA A 71 -12.48 4.30 -54.39
N PHE A 72 -11.92 4.00 -53.21
CA PHE A 72 -11.78 2.63 -52.69
C PHE A 72 -12.90 2.23 -51.70
N THR A 73 -13.74 3.19 -51.30
CA THR A 73 -14.81 2.95 -50.32
C THR A 73 -15.80 1.89 -50.77
N GLY A 74 -16.14 1.80 -52.06
CA GLY A 74 -17.07 0.76 -52.55
C GLY A 74 -16.55 -0.67 -52.42
N LEU A 75 -15.26 -0.91 -52.69
CA LEU A 75 -14.69 -2.26 -52.71
C LEU A 75 -14.33 -2.79 -51.31
N PHE A 76 -13.96 -1.89 -50.40
CA PHE A 76 -13.47 -2.24 -49.06
C PHE A 76 -14.37 -1.75 -47.91
N ALA A 77 -15.51 -1.09 -48.18
CA ALA A 77 -16.40 -0.54 -47.16
C ALA A 77 -16.74 -1.54 -46.05
N ALA A 78 -17.11 -2.77 -46.40
CA ALA A 78 -17.48 -3.78 -45.42
C ALA A 78 -16.31 -4.12 -44.48
N ALA A 79 -15.11 -4.34 -45.03
CA ALA A 79 -13.92 -4.64 -44.23
C ALA A 79 -13.52 -3.45 -43.33
N MET A 80 -13.63 -2.23 -43.84
CA MET A 80 -13.31 -0.99 -43.12
C MET A 80 -14.30 -0.73 -41.97
N MET A 81 -15.60 -0.96 -42.21
CA MET A 81 -16.62 -0.88 -41.18
C MET A 81 -16.41 -1.92 -40.07
N CYS A 82 -16.11 -3.17 -40.42
CA CYS A 82 -15.76 -4.20 -39.44
C CYS A 82 -14.55 -3.79 -38.59
N ARG A 83 -13.53 -3.19 -39.22
CA ARG A 83 -12.34 -2.71 -38.52
C ARG A 83 -12.63 -1.51 -37.61
N LEU A 84 -13.46 -0.56 -38.06
CA LEU A 84 -13.92 0.55 -37.22
C LEU A 84 -14.70 0.05 -36.00
N GLN A 85 -15.60 -0.91 -36.19
CA GLN A 85 -16.35 -1.51 -35.11
C GLN A 85 -15.43 -2.23 -34.10
N ALA A 86 -14.47 -3.02 -34.57
CA ALA A 86 -13.49 -3.67 -33.70
C ALA A 86 -12.65 -2.63 -32.90
N LEU A 87 -12.28 -1.51 -33.51
CA LEU A 87 -11.59 -0.42 -32.81
C LEU A 87 -12.49 0.28 -31.78
N ALA A 88 -13.78 0.47 -32.08
CA ALA A 88 -14.74 1.04 -31.14
C ALA A 88 -14.98 0.12 -29.93
N GLU A 89 -15.11 -1.18 -30.16
CA GLU A 89 -15.21 -2.20 -29.11
C GLU A 89 -13.94 -2.22 -28.25
N ALA A 90 -12.75 -2.17 -28.87
CA ALA A 90 -11.49 -2.08 -28.14
C ALA A 90 -11.39 -0.80 -27.28
N LYS A 91 -11.84 0.35 -27.79
CA LYS A 91 -11.91 1.60 -27.01
C LYS A 91 -12.81 1.46 -25.79
N SER A 92 -14.00 0.91 -25.98
CA SER A 92 -14.96 0.69 -24.89
C SER A 92 -14.38 -0.25 -23.82
N ALA A 93 -13.77 -1.35 -24.25
CA ALA A 93 -13.13 -2.31 -23.34
C ALA A 93 -11.97 -1.67 -22.55
N ILE A 94 -11.11 -0.87 -23.19
CA ILE A 94 -10.01 -0.18 -22.51
C ILE A 94 -10.56 0.89 -21.55
N ALA A 95 -11.59 1.65 -21.94
CA ALA A 95 -12.20 2.65 -21.08
C ALA A 95 -12.77 2.04 -19.79
N SER A 96 -13.44 0.88 -19.88
CA SER A 96 -13.92 0.13 -18.71
C SER A 96 -12.77 -0.34 -17.80
N LYS A 97 -11.67 -0.82 -18.40
CA LYS A 97 -10.46 -1.18 -17.65
C LYS A 97 -9.82 0.01 -16.95
N ILE A 98 -9.76 1.18 -17.61
CA ILE A 98 -9.24 2.42 -17.02
C ILE A 98 -10.05 2.80 -15.79
N GLU A 99 -11.38 2.79 -15.86
CA GLU A 99 -12.20 3.17 -14.70
C GLU A 99 -12.02 2.20 -13.54
N THR A 100 -11.98 0.89 -13.84
CA THR A 100 -11.68 -0.14 -12.83
C THR A 100 -10.31 0.10 -12.20
N GLN A 101 -9.28 0.37 -13.00
CA GLN A 101 -7.93 0.65 -12.53
C GLN A 101 -7.86 1.94 -11.70
N ARG A 102 -8.65 2.97 -12.04
CA ARG A 102 -8.75 4.22 -11.25
C ARG A 102 -9.34 3.96 -9.87
N VAL A 103 -10.36 3.12 -9.78
CA VAL A 103 -10.91 2.69 -8.48
C VAL A 103 -9.83 1.98 -7.66
N GLN A 104 -9.15 0.99 -8.23
CA GLN A 104 -8.08 0.25 -7.56
C GLN A 104 -6.92 1.17 -7.11
N PHE A 105 -6.49 2.09 -7.97
CA PHE A 105 -5.46 3.07 -7.63
C PHE A 105 -5.88 3.95 -6.44
N ARG A 106 -7.13 4.42 -6.40
CA ARG A 106 -7.66 5.18 -5.26
C ARG A 106 -7.66 4.35 -3.96
N GLU A 107 -8.00 3.07 -4.05
CA GLU A 107 -7.97 2.14 -2.92
C GLU A 107 -6.56 1.91 -2.39
N GLU A 108 -5.59 1.61 -3.27
CA GLU A 108 -4.19 1.42 -2.87
C GLU A 108 -3.62 2.70 -2.26
N ARG A 109 -3.93 3.87 -2.83
CA ARG A 109 -3.53 5.15 -2.24
C ARG A 109 -4.20 5.43 -0.90
N GLY A 110 -5.40 4.91 -0.68
CA GLY A 110 -6.06 4.90 0.62
C GLY A 110 -5.30 4.04 1.64
N ARG A 111 -4.95 2.81 1.25
CA ARG A 111 -4.18 1.87 2.08
C ARG A 111 -2.78 2.39 2.41
N LEU A 112 -2.10 3.02 1.45
CA LEU A 112 -0.81 3.68 1.65
C LEU A 112 -0.91 4.75 2.75
N ARG A 113 -1.89 5.66 2.65
CA ARG A 113 -2.13 6.70 3.67
C ARG A 113 -2.46 6.13 5.05
N CYS A 114 -3.11 4.96 5.11
CA CYS A 114 -3.33 4.27 6.38
C CYS A 114 -2.03 3.68 6.93
N ALA A 115 -1.21 3.06 6.09
CA ALA A 115 0.10 2.51 6.49
C ALA A 115 1.05 3.61 6.97
N GLU A 116 1.09 4.77 6.31
CA GLU A 116 1.86 5.95 6.73
C GLU A 116 1.45 6.42 8.13
N ARG A 117 0.13 6.53 8.38
CA ARG A 117 -0.40 6.91 9.70
C ARG A 117 -0.02 5.90 10.79
N ILE A 118 -0.07 4.60 10.48
CA ILE A 118 0.33 3.54 11.42
C ILE A 118 1.82 3.64 11.74
N VAL A 119 2.68 3.85 10.73
CA VAL A 119 4.12 4.02 10.94
C VAL A 119 4.38 5.25 11.82
N ALA A 120 3.77 6.40 11.51
CA ALA A 120 3.93 7.62 12.32
C ALA A 120 3.50 7.41 13.79
N ALA A 121 2.39 6.71 14.02
CA ALA A 121 1.94 6.37 15.37
C ALA A 121 2.92 5.44 16.08
N CYS A 122 3.45 4.42 15.40
CA CYS A 122 4.46 3.53 15.95
C CYS A 122 5.78 4.24 16.25
N GLU A 123 6.20 5.20 15.43
CA GLU A 123 7.40 6.00 15.65
C GLU A 123 7.24 6.93 16.85
N HIS A 124 6.06 7.56 17.00
CA HIS A 124 5.75 8.35 18.18
C HIS A 124 5.78 7.51 19.45
N ALA A 125 5.15 6.33 19.43
CA ALA A 125 5.14 5.43 20.57
C ALA A 125 6.54 4.91 20.90
N ALA A 126 7.35 4.56 19.90
CA ALA A 126 8.73 4.12 20.08
C ALA A 126 9.60 5.23 20.70
N ARG A 127 9.42 6.49 20.28
CA ARG A 127 10.11 7.65 20.89
C ARG A 127 9.76 7.79 22.36
N LYS A 128 8.46 7.78 22.70
CA LYS A 128 8.00 7.85 24.10
C LYS A 128 8.56 6.72 24.96
N THR A 129 8.58 5.49 24.46
CA THR A 129 9.18 4.36 25.19
C THR A 129 10.68 4.55 25.40
N ALA A 130 11.40 5.04 24.39
CA ALA A 130 12.84 5.32 24.51
C ALA A 130 13.12 6.45 25.50
N GLU A 131 12.34 7.53 25.50
CA GLU A 131 12.44 8.63 26.46
C GLU A 131 12.18 8.16 27.90
N ALA A 132 11.12 7.38 28.11
CA ALA A 132 10.80 6.81 29.43
C ALA A 132 11.94 5.91 29.94
N ASN A 133 12.48 5.04 29.08
CA ASN A 133 13.60 4.18 29.44
C ASN A 133 14.84 4.99 29.82
N ARG A 134 15.19 6.03 29.04
CA ARG A 134 16.31 6.93 29.36
C ARG A 134 16.14 7.64 30.69
N LEU A 135 14.92 8.09 31.01
CA LEU A 135 14.61 8.73 32.29
C LEU A 135 14.81 7.74 33.45
N THR A 136 14.28 6.53 33.32
CA THR A 136 14.47 5.46 34.32
C THR A 136 15.95 5.14 34.53
N GLU A 137 16.71 4.97 33.44
CA GLU A 137 18.16 4.74 33.49
C GLU A 137 18.91 5.88 34.20
N ALA A 138 18.53 7.15 33.93
CA ALA A 138 19.13 8.31 34.59
C ALA A 138 18.80 8.36 36.09
N ILE A 139 17.56 8.05 36.49
CA ILE A 139 17.13 7.96 37.89
C ILE A 139 17.91 6.84 38.60
N GLU A 140 17.99 5.66 38.01
CA GLU A 140 18.75 4.53 38.57
C GLU A 140 20.23 4.86 38.74
N ALA A 141 20.85 5.51 37.75
CA ALA A 141 22.22 5.98 37.84
C ALA A 141 22.39 6.98 39.00
N ALA A 142 21.51 7.98 39.11
CA ALA A 142 21.55 8.97 40.19
C ALA A 142 21.40 8.32 41.58
N LEU A 143 20.49 7.36 41.73
CA LEU A 143 20.31 6.61 42.98
C LEU A 143 21.56 5.79 43.36
N ARG A 144 22.22 5.14 42.39
CA ARG A 144 23.48 4.40 42.62
C ARG A 144 24.62 5.33 43.04
N HIS A 145 24.73 6.50 42.43
CA HIS A 145 25.74 7.50 42.79
C HIS A 145 25.46 8.15 44.17
N GLY A 146 24.21 8.47 44.49
CA GLY A 146 23.81 8.99 45.81
C GLY A 146 24.04 7.98 46.95
N SER A 147 23.75 6.69 46.71
CA SER A 147 24.04 5.62 47.68
C SER A 147 25.55 5.43 47.91
N SER A 148 26.38 5.64 46.89
CA SER A 148 27.84 5.57 47.02
C SER A 148 28.44 6.79 47.73
N ALA A 149 27.84 7.98 47.58
CA ALA A 149 28.25 9.18 48.32
C ALA A 149 27.86 9.11 49.80
N SER A 150 26.68 8.57 50.12
CA SER A 150 26.21 8.38 51.50
C SER A 150 27.06 7.35 52.26
N ARG A 151 27.52 6.27 51.59
CA ARG A 151 28.36 5.23 52.21
C ARG A 151 29.76 5.73 52.60
N LYS A 152 30.31 6.73 51.90
CA LYS A 152 31.61 7.36 52.21
C LYS A 152 31.56 8.34 53.40
N LEU A 153 30.37 8.75 53.83
CA LEU A 153 30.18 9.62 55.01
C LEU A 153 29.94 8.80 56.30
N GLY A 154 29.87 7.47 56.20
CA GLY A 154 29.56 6.56 57.31
C GLY A 154 30.72 5.68 57.79
N GLU A 155 31.95 5.90 57.33
CA GLU A 155 33.15 5.27 57.91
C GLU A 155 33.78 6.22 58.94
N PRO A 156 33.51 6.05 60.26
CA PRO A 156 34.34 6.66 61.29
C PRO A 156 35.68 5.90 61.38
N ASN A 157 36.79 6.65 61.38
CA ASN A 157 38.09 6.16 61.84
C ASN A 157 38.04 5.80 63.32
#